data_AF-A0A3D6BVF6-F1
#
_entry.id   AF-A0A3D6BVF6-F1
#
_cell.length_a   1.000
_cell.length_b   1.000
_cell.length_c   1.000
_cell.angle_alpha   90.00
_cell.angle_beta   90.00
_cell.angle_gamma   90.00
#
_symmetry.space_group_name_H-M   'P 1'
#
loop_
_entity.id
_entity.type
_entity.pdbx_description
1 polymer ?
#
loop_
_entity_poly.entity_id
_entity_poly.type
_entity_poly.pdbx_seq_one_letter_code
_entity_poly.pdbx_strand_id
1 'polypeptide(L)'
;SLNVKAPSKKASSLLLQMGWRLDWLKHKLTGKRRRLSKQLVHTLNSKSVYDNTKLKTQLNYQFKPLEKSIKEVAGIFLKEH
;
A
#
# COMPACT_ATOMS: atom_id res chain seq x y z
N SER A 1 -13.09 -5.45 -8.42
CA SER A 1 -12.53 -5.73 -7.09
C SER A 1 -11.91 -7.11 -7.11
N LEU A 2 -10.77 -7.31 -6.46
CA LEU A 2 -10.18 -8.63 -6.30
C LEU A 2 -11.13 -9.44 -5.42
N ASN A 3 -11.71 -10.54 -5.92
CA ASN A 3 -12.73 -11.33 -5.21
C ASN A 3 -12.12 -12.18 -4.08
N VAL A 4 -11.30 -11.55 -3.24
CA VAL A 4 -10.48 -12.17 -2.20
C VAL A 4 -10.88 -11.63 -0.84
N LYS A 5 -10.74 -12.47 0.19
CA LYS A 5 -11.00 -12.08 1.56
C LYS A 5 -10.02 -10.98 1.99
N ALA A 6 -10.55 -9.81 2.32
CA ALA A 6 -9.73 -8.70 2.80
C ALA A 6 -9.00 -9.10 4.09
N PRO A 7 -7.72 -8.70 4.26
CA PRO A 7 -7.00 -8.95 5.50
C PRO A 7 -7.64 -8.15 6.64
N SER A 8 -8.21 -8.86 7.62
CA SER A 8 -8.88 -8.23 8.77
C SER A 8 -7.95 -8.01 9.97
N LYS A 9 -6.82 -8.71 10.01
CA LYS A 9 -5.85 -8.62 11.10
C LYS A 9 -4.95 -7.41 10.91
N LYS A 10 -5.15 -6.37 11.73
CA LYS A 10 -4.21 -5.25 11.80
C LYS A 10 -2.89 -5.75 12.41
N ALA A 11 -1.79 -5.50 11.71
CA ALA A 11 -0.47 -5.75 12.25
C ALA A 11 -0.21 -4.74 13.37
N SER A 12 0.06 -5.22 14.59
CA SER A 12 0.47 -4.35 15.70
C SER A 12 1.81 -3.69 15.40
N SER A 13 2.04 -2.47 15.93
CA SER A 13 3.29 -1.73 15.75
C SER A 13 4.53 -2.55 16.16
N LEU A 14 4.44 -3.34 17.25
CA LEU A 14 5.53 -4.21 17.69
C LEU A 14 5.83 -5.33 16.68
N LEU A 15 4.79 -5.92 16.09
CA LEU A 15 4.94 -6.97 15.08
C LEU A 15 5.59 -6.42 13.82
N LEU A 16 5.19 -5.22 13.36
CA LEU A 16 5.82 -4.55 12.24
C LEU A 16 7.28 -4.19 12.54
N GLN A 17 7.57 -3.75 13.77
CA GLN A 17 8.92 -3.43 14.21
C GLN A 17 9.86 -4.64 14.22
N MET A 18 9.38 -5.80 14.66
CA MET A 18 10.14 -7.05 14.54
C MET A 18 10.26 -7.49 13.08
N GLY A 19 9.18 -7.36 12.30
CA GLY A 19 9.12 -7.78 10.90
C GLY A 19 10.16 -7.10 10.01
N TRP A 20 10.34 -5.77 10.12
CA TRP A 20 11.32 -5.08 9.26
C TRP A 20 12.78 -5.41 9.62
N ARG A 21 13.05 -5.75 10.90
CA ARG A 21 14.37 -6.20 11.35
C ARG A 21 14.69 -7.59 10.81
N LEU A 22 13.72 -8.51 10.83
CA LEU A 22 13.85 -9.84 10.23
C LEU A 22 13.99 -9.77 8.70
N ASP A 23 13.24 -8.89 8.04
CA ASP A 23 13.38 -8.63 6.59
C ASP A 23 14.79 -8.12 6.24
N TRP A 24 15.34 -7.20 7.05
CA TRP A 24 16.71 -6.73 6.88
C TRP A 24 17.74 -7.85 7.08
N LEU A 25 17.61 -8.66 8.14
CA LEU A 25 18.51 -9.78 8.42
C LEU A 25 18.46 -10.81 7.28
N LYS A 26 17.26 -11.17 6.82
CA LYS A 26 17.07 -12.08 5.69
C LYS A 26 17.67 -11.52 4.41
N HIS A 27 17.51 -10.22 4.15
CA HIS A 27 18.14 -9.57 3.00
C HIS A 27 19.66 -9.63 3.07
N LYS A 28 20.24 -9.31 4.23
CA LYS A 28 21.70 -9.38 4.44
C LYS A 28 22.25 -10.79 4.22
N LEU A 29 21.50 -11.82 4.60
CA LEU A 29 21.92 -13.22 4.46
C LEU A 29 21.65 -13.81 3.06
N THR A 30 20.58 -13.40 2.38
CA THR A 30 20.13 -14.05 1.13
C THR A 30 20.27 -13.18 -0.12
N GLY A 31 20.62 -11.91 0.02
CA GLY A 31 20.69 -10.93 -1.07
C GLY A 31 19.33 -10.57 -1.70
N LYS A 32 18.23 -11.23 -1.33
CA LYS A 32 16.91 -11.05 -1.93
C LYS A 32 16.30 -9.70 -1.58
N ARG A 33 15.63 -9.05 -2.53
CA ARG A 33 15.02 -7.73 -2.36
C ARG A 33 14.08 -7.67 -1.13
N ARG A 34 14.21 -6.60 -0.37
CA ARG A 34 13.42 -6.30 0.83
C ARG A 34 11.96 -6.03 0.47
N ARG A 35 11.04 -6.51 1.32
CA ARG A 35 9.60 -6.23 1.19
C ARG A 35 9.07 -5.35 2.32
N LEU A 36 9.71 -5.38 3.49
CA LEU A 36 9.29 -4.61 4.66
C LEU A 36 10.43 -3.72 5.17
N SER A 37 10.43 -2.46 4.73
CA SER A 37 11.41 -1.45 5.16
C SER A 37 10.95 -0.69 6.41
N LYS A 38 11.91 -0.07 7.12
CA LYS A 38 11.62 0.79 8.29
C LYS A 38 10.69 1.95 7.91
N GLN A 39 10.91 2.56 6.75
CA GLN A 39 10.07 3.64 6.23
C GLN A 39 8.64 3.16 5.98
N LEU A 40 8.47 2.00 5.35
CA LEU A 40 7.16 1.41 5.11
C LEU A 40 6.42 1.13 6.42
N VAL A 41 7.10 0.62 7.45
CA VAL A 41 6.51 0.41 8.78
C VAL A 41 6.07 1.72 9.43
N HIS A 42 6.86 2.78 9.28
CA HIS A 42 6.48 4.10 9.78
C HIS A 42 5.22 4.61 9.09
N THR A 43 5.16 4.54 7.75
CA THR A 43 3.99 4.99 6.98
C THR A 43 2.74 4.14 7.24
N LEU A 44 2.90 2.84 7.52
CA LEU A 44 1.79 1.94 7.84
C LEU A 44 1.17 2.25 9.21
N ASN A 45 1.96 2.75 10.16
CA ASN A 45 1.47 3.17 11.47
C ASN A 45 0.93 4.61 11.47
N SER A 46 1.30 5.44 10.49
CA SER A 46 0.81 6.81 10.35
C SER A 46 -0.42 6.88 9.43
N LYS A 47 -1.42 7.68 9.77
CA LYS A 47 -2.54 7.97 8.87
C LYS A 47 -2.28 9.27 8.11
N SER A 48 -1.86 9.18 6.85
CA SER A 48 -1.77 10.34 5.96
C SER A 48 -3.10 10.51 5.21
N VAL A 49 -3.81 11.62 5.45
CA VAL A 49 -5.01 11.98 4.70
C VAL A 49 -4.58 12.91 3.57
N TYR A 50 -4.86 12.52 2.33
CA TYR A 50 -4.55 13.32 1.15
C TYR A 50 -5.81 13.99 0.63
N ASP A 51 -5.78 15.32 0.50
CA ASP A 51 -6.84 16.11 -0.11
C ASP A 51 -6.38 16.68 -1.46
N ASN A 52 -7.21 16.52 -2.48
CA ASN A 52 -6.99 16.98 -3.85
C ASN A 52 -7.93 18.13 -4.27
N THR A 53 -8.68 18.71 -3.34
CA THR A 53 -9.58 19.86 -3.57
C THR A 53 -8.88 21.01 -4.28
N LYS A 54 -7.68 21.40 -3.82
CA LYS A 54 -6.90 22.50 -4.41
C LYS A 54 -6.59 22.31 -5.89
N LEU A 55 -6.25 21.09 -6.30
CA LEU A 55 -5.94 20.78 -7.70
C LEU A 55 -7.20 20.80 -8.58
N LYS A 56 -8.31 20.27 -8.05
CA LYS A 56 -9.60 20.28 -8.74
C LYS A 56 -10.07 21.70 -9.03
N THR A 57 -9.92 22.61 -8.06
CA THR A 57 -10.38 23.99 -8.18
C THR A 57 -9.46 24.85 -9.05
N GLN A 58 -8.14 24.74 -8.89
CA GLN A 58 -7.19 25.56 -9.65
C GLN A 58 -7.06 25.14 -11.11
N LEU A 59 -7.16 23.84 -11.41
CA LEU A 59 -6.98 23.31 -12.77
C LEU A 59 -8.31 23.01 -13.47
N ASN A 60 -9.45 23.28 -12.80
CA ASN A 60 -10.79 22.91 -13.26
C ASN A 60 -10.87 21.46 -13.79
N TYR A 61 -10.21 20.55 -13.09
CA TYR A 61 -10.02 19.16 -13.53
C TYR A 61 -10.84 18.19 -12.69
N GLN A 62 -11.58 17.30 -13.34
CA GLN A 62 -12.28 16.20 -12.67
C GLN A 62 -11.44 14.92 -12.71
N PHE A 63 -10.93 14.52 -11.54
CA PHE A 63 -10.30 13.23 -11.37
C PHE A 63 -11.34 12.10 -11.51
N LYS A 64 -10.94 11.02 -12.16
CA LYS A 64 -11.71 9.78 -12.19
C LYS A 64 -11.99 9.31 -10.74
N PRO A 65 -13.23 8.88 -10.42
CA PRO A 65 -13.55 8.33 -9.11
C PRO A 65 -12.63 7.17 -8.74
N LEU A 66 -12.14 7.16 -7.50
CA LEU A 66 -11.16 6.19 -7.02
C LEU A 66 -11.69 4.76 -7.15
N GLU A 67 -12.97 4.55 -6.88
CA GLU A 67 -13.65 3.25 -6.93
C GLU A 67 -13.65 2.67 -8.36
N LYS A 68 -13.79 3.53 -9.37
CA LYS A 68 -13.73 3.12 -10.79
C LYS A 68 -12.31 2.67 -11.14
N SER A 69 -11.31 3.45 -10.73
CA SER A 69 -9.89 3.12 -10.96
C SER A 69 -9.50 1.80 -10.27
N ILE A 70 -9.91 1.57 -9.03
CA ILE A 70 -9.64 0.33 -8.30
C ILE A 70 -10.27 -0.89 -9.02
N LYS A 71 -11.51 -0.76 -9.49
CA LYS A 71 -12.20 -1.86 -10.19
C LYS A 71 -11.51 -2.23 -11.50
N GLU A 72 -11.09 -1.23 -12.27
CA GLU A 72 -10.40 -1.42 -13.54
C GLU A 72 -9.04 -2.09 -13.35
N VAL A 73 -8.19 -1.55 -12.47
CA VAL A 73 -6.85 -2.12 -12.19
C VAL A 73 -6.97 -3.53 -11.64
N ALA A 74 -7.91 -3.78 -10.72
CA ALA A 74 -8.17 -5.14 -10.22
C ALA A 74 -8.64 -6.10 -11.33
N GLY A 75 -9.42 -5.61 -12.30
CA GLY A 75 -9.87 -6.40 -13.44
C GLY A 75 -8.73 -6.74 -14.41
N ILE A 76 -7.80 -5.81 -14.64
CA ILE A 76 -6.59 -6.04 -15.44
C ILE A 76 -5.70 -7.08 -14.77
N PHE A 77 -5.44 -6.93 -13.47
CA PHE A 77 -4.62 -7.87 -12.69
C PHE A 77 -5.13 -9.31 -12.77
N LEU A 78 -6.45 -9.52 -12.68
CA LEU A 78 -7.08 -10.85 -12.79
C LEU A 78 -7.07 -11.46 -14.21
N LYS A 79 -6.72 -10.68 -15.24
CA LYS A 79 -6.59 -11.17 -16.62
C LYS A 79 -5.15 -11.55 -16.96
N GLU A 80 -4.19 -10.85 -16.38
CA GLU A 80 -2.76 -11.07 -16.63
C GLU A 80 -2.14 -12.18 -15.75
N HIS A 81 -2.80 -12.52 -14.63
CA HIS A 81 -2.38 -13.54 -13.66
C HIS A 81 -3.55 -14.46 -13.32
#